data_AF-A0A0Q5FJK7-F1
#
_entry.id   AF-A0A0Q5FJK7-F1
#
_cell.length_a   1.000
_cell.length_b   1.000
_cell.length_c   1.000
_cell.angle_alpha   90.00
_cell.angle_beta   90.00
_cell.angle_gamma   90.00
#
_symmetry.space_group_name_H-M   'P 1'
#
loop_
_entity.id
_entity.type
_entity.pdbx_description
1 polymer ?
#
loop_
_entity_poly.entity_id
_entity_poly.type
_entity_poly.pdbx_seq_one_letter_code
_entity_poly.pdbx_strand_id
1 'polypeptide(L)'
;MLLAAMTACAPTGDTAPQTQAQTLTITYADGDAPTADDIDVDGIQCSETQELRSFIGGGDVEGRAAVTISILDGQATVAIHLEDDRWFVSSGGAEPDGDSVTFEGFEGSVVEQGADLDILDVVDEAATLSGTLTCS
;
A
#
# COMPACT_ATOMS: atom_id res chain seq x y z
N MET A 1 37.65 -51.43 -7.50
CA MET A 1 37.12 -50.08 -7.79
C MET A 1 35.72 -50.03 -7.22
N LEU A 2 35.57 -49.42 -6.04
CA LEU A 2 34.29 -49.24 -5.35
C LEU A 2 33.85 -47.79 -5.60
N LEU A 3 32.69 -47.58 -6.23
CA LEU A 3 32.04 -46.27 -6.28
C LEU A 3 31.25 -46.09 -4.98
N ALA A 4 31.60 -45.05 -4.21
CA ALA A 4 30.80 -44.58 -3.10
C ALA A 4 29.70 -43.64 -3.63
N ALA A 5 28.44 -44.03 -3.49
CA ALA A 5 27.30 -43.15 -3.69
C ALA A 5 27.22 -42.20 -2.48
N MET A 6 27.49 -40.92 -2.71
CA MET A 6 27.23 -39.87 -1.73
C MET A 6 25.79 -39.40 -1.89
N THR A 7 24.98 -39.67 -0.87
CA THR A 7 23.65 -39.12 -0.67
C THR A 7 23.76 -37.61 -0.51
N ALA A 8 23.36 -36.85 -1.53
CA ALA A 8 23.20 -35.40 -1.38
C ALA A 8 21.87 -35.12 -0.66
N CYS A 9 21.93 -34.57 0.55
CA CYS A 9 20.83 -33.82 1.13
C CYS A 9 20.47 -32.68 0.17
N ALA A 10 19.25 -32.69 -0.38
CA ALA A 10 18.67 -31.49 -0.96
C ALA A 10 18.42 -30.50 0.19
N PRO A 11 18.88 -29.23 0.12
CA PRO A 11 18.46 -28.24 1.08
C PRO A 11 16.95 -28.01 0.91
N THR A 12 16.23 -28.29 1.99
CA THR A 12 14.89 -27.78 2.27
C THR A 12 14.88 -26.26 2.21
N GLY A 13 13.89 -25.71 1.51
CA GLY A 13 13.32 -24.40 1.79
C GLY A 13 14.04 -23.20 1.18
N ASP A 14 13.82 -22.98 -0.11
CA ASP A 14 13.64 -21.61 -0.60
C ASP A 14 12.13 -21.35 -0.66
N THR A 15 11.54 -20.99 0.47
CA THR A 15 10.34 -20.15 0.42
C THR A 15 10.86 -18.77 0.07
N ALA A 16 11.05 -18.50 -1.23
CA ALA A 16 11.22 -17.13 -1.67
C ALA A 16 10.02 -16.35 -1.10
N PRO A 17 10.21 -15.21 -0.42
CA PRO A 17 9.09 -14.37 -0.05
C PRO A 17 8.32 -14.10 -1.34
N GLN A 18 7.10 -14.63 -1.44
CA GLN A 18 6.22 -14.35 -2.57
C GLN A 18 5.69 -12.94 -2.36
N THR A 19 6.50 -11.95 -2.71
CA THR A 19 6.04 -10.58 -2.88
C THR A 19 5.20 -10.56 -4.15
N GLN A 20 3.91 -10.94 -4.02
CA GLN A 20 2.96 -10.62 -5.08
C GLN A 20 2.75 -9.12 -5.03
N ALA A 21 3.14 -8.44 -6.12
CA ALA A 21 2.77 -7.06 -6.35
C ALA A 21 1.23 -6.96 -6.28
N GLN A 22 0.74 -6.02 -5.48
CA GLN A 22 -0.69 -5.77 -5.32
C GLN A 22 -0.97 -4.36 -5.82
N THR A 23 -1.99 -4.19 -6.66
CA THR A 23 -2.27 -2.89 -7.26
C THR A 23 -3.41 -2.19 -6.51
N LEU A 24 -3.18 -0.93 -6.16
CA LEU A 24 -4.20 0.01 -5.68
C LEU A 24 -4.45 1.05 -6.75
N THR A 25 -5.72 1.29 -7.08
CA THR A 25 -6.10 2.30 -8.09
C THR A 25 -6.71 3.50 -7.39
N ILE A 26 -6.18 4.69 -7.67
CA ILE A 26 -6.73 5.97 -7.21
C ILE A 26 -7.33 6.69 -8.40
N THR A 27 -8.62 7.05 -8.32
CA THR A 27 -9.32 7.83 -9.35
C THR A 27 -9.63 9.22 -8.80
N TYR A 28 -9.29 10.25 -9.55
CA TYR A 28 -9.47 11.66 -9.19
C TYR A 28 -9.63 12.54 -10.43
N ALA A 29 -10.02 13.79 -10.26
CA ALA A 29 -10.02 14.80 -11.31
C ALA A 29 -8.83 15.74 -11.16
N ASP A 30 -8.05 15.92 -12.24
CA ASP A 30 -7.06 17.00 -12.33
C ASP A 30 -7.64 18.10 -13.23
N GLY A 31 -8.20 19.14 -12.60
CA GLY A 31 -9.04 20.11 -13.27
C GLY A 31 -10.33 19.47 -13.82
N ASP A 32 -10.52 19.53 -15.13
CA ASP A 32 -11.69 18.93 -15.80
C ASP A 32 -11.43 17.51 -16.33
N ALA A 33 -10.20 16.99 -16.19
CA ALA A 33 -9.80 15.71 -16.74
C ALA A 33 -9.89 14.61 -15.66
N PRO A 34 -10.62 13.50 -15.91
CA PRO A 34 -10.56 12.35 -15.04
C PRO A 34 -9.21 11.64 -15.21
N THR A 35 -8.60 11.30 -14.09
CA THR A 35 -7.30 10.63 -13.98
C THR A 35 -7.46 9.37 -13.12
N ALA A 36 -6.68 8.33 -13.45
CA ALA A 36 -6.57 7.12 -12.67
C ALA A 36 -5.11 6.71 -12.58
N ASP A 37 -4.60 6.56 -11.36
CA ASP A 37 -3.24 6.13 -11.08
C ASP A 37 -3.26 4.75 -10.43
N ASP A 38 -2.54 3.81 -11.04
CA ASP A 38 -2.34 2.46 -10.54
C ASP A 38 -1.01 2.39 -9.77
N ILE A 39 -1.10 2.05 -8.49
CA ILE A 39 0.03 2.00 -7.56
C ILE A 39 0.35 0.53 -7.29
N ASP A 40 1.49 0.09 -7.80
CA ASP A 40 2.03 -1.24 -7.51
C ASP A 40 2.66 -1.25 -6.12
N VAL A 41 2.03 -1.99 -5.21
CA VAL A 41 2.44 -2.13 -3.82
C VAL A 41 3.24 -3.42 -3.67
N ASP A 42 4.56 -3.25 -3.72
CA ASP A 42 5.53 -4.29 -3.39
C ASP A 42 6.00 -4.19 -1.93
N GLY A 43 6.49 -5.31 -1.40
CA GLY A 43 7.21 -5.35 -0.13
C GLY A 43 6.38 -4.98 1.10
N ILE A 44 5.07 -5.24 1.07
CA ILE A 44 4.16 -4.89 2.16
C ILE A 44 4.63 -5.51 3.48
N GLN A 45 4.81 -4.64 4.47
CA GLN A 45 5.02 -4.98 5.86
C GLN A 45 3.73 -4.73 6.61
N CYS A 46 3.26 -5.77 7.30
CA CYS A 46 2.11 -5.66 8.17
C CYS A 46 2.53 -5.77 9.63
N SER A 47 1.92 -4.95 10.47
CA SER A 47 2.09 -5.03 11.91
C SER A 47 0.76 -4.81 12.61
N GLU A 48 0.54 -5.53 13.70
CA GLU A 48 -0.60 -5.33 14.58
C GLU A 48 -0.10 -5.07 16.00
N THR A 49 -0.52 -3.98 16.60
CA THR A 49 -0.14 -3.61 17.97
C THR A 49 -1.27 -2.87 18.64
N GLN A 50 -1.82 -3.43 19.72
CA GLN A 50 -2.90 -2.80 20.50
C GLN A 50 -4.08 -2.36 19.60
N GLU A 51 -4.63 -3.30 18.82
CA GLU A 51 -5.77 -3.08 17.92
C GLU A 51 -5.50 -2.16 16.71
N LEU A 52 -4.35 -1.49 16.67
CA LEU A 52 -3.86 -0.83 15.48
C LEU A 52 -3.24 -1.85 14.53
N ARG A 53 -3.81 -1.98 13.34
CA ARG A 53 -3.22 -2.71 12.23
C ARG A 53 -2.68 -1.73 11.20
N SER A 54 -1.43 -1.92 10.78
CA SER A 54 -0.77 -1.10 9.77
C SER A 54 -0.28 -1.93 8.60
N PHE A 55 -0.43 -1.40 7.38
CA PHE A 55 0.10 -1.89 6.12
C PHE A 55 1.01 -0.82 5.56
N ILE A 56 2.28 -1.16 5.31
CA ILE A 56 3.31 -0.22 4.88
C ILE A 56 4.05 -0.84 3.69
N GLY A 57 4.12 -0.18 2.54
CA GLY A 57 4.74 -0.76 1.34
C GLY A 57 4.92 0.23 0.19
N GLY A 58 5.20 -0.30 -1.01
CA GLY A 58 5.29 0.49 -2.25
C GLY A 58 6.62 1.22 -2.48
N GLY A 59 7.66 0.89 -1.69
CA GLY A 59 8.98 1.53 -1.80
C GLY A 59 9.16 2.75 -0.89
N ASP A 60 10.29 3.43 -1.04
CA ASP A 60 10.67 4.63 -0.27
C ASP A 60 10.57 5.89 -1.14
N VAL A 61 9.83 6.88 -0.66
CA VAL A 61 9.69 8.21 -1.23
C VAL A 61 10.13 9.19 -0.16
N GLU A 62 11.26 9.85 -0.39
CA GLU A 62 11.83 10.84 0.54
C GLU A 62 12.02 10.33 1.99
N GLY A 63 12.38 9.07 2.17
CA GLY A 63 12.54 8.45 3.49
C GLY A 63 11.23 7.97 4.12
N ARG A 64 10.15 7.82 3.35
CA ARG A 64 8.83 7.35 3.77
C ARG A 64 8.33 6.23 2.90
N ALA A 65 7.47 5.39 3.44
CA ALA A 65 6.76 4.42 2.62
C ALA A 65 5.80 5.12 1.64
N ALA A 66 5.80 4.69 0.38
CA ALA A 66 4.88 5.20 -0.63
C ALA A 66 3.42 4.89 -0.29
N VAL A 67 3.15 3.78 0.40
CA VAL A 67 1.81 3.40 0.87
C VAL A 67 1.85 3.18 2.37
N THR A 68 0.98 3.89 3.08
CA THR A 68 0.73 3.68 4.51
C THR A 68 -0.78 3.64 4.77
N ILE A 69 -1.24 2.52 5.33
CA ILE A 69 -2.62 2.33 5.75
C ILE A 69 -2.60 1.91 7.21
N SER A 70 -3.33 2.62 8.06
CA SER A 70 -3.46 2.31 9.48
C SER A 70 -4.93 2.21 9.85
N ILE A 71 -5.31 1.13 10.51
CA ILE A 71 -6.70 0.84 10.91
C ILE A 71 -6.73 0.62 12.40
N LEU A 72 -7.51 1.43 13.10
CA LEU A 72 -7.74 1.33 14.54
C LEU A 72 -9.25 1.35 14.76
N ASP A 73 -9.79 0.33 15.43
CA ASP A 73 -11.22 0.21 15.75
C ASP A 73 -12.15 0.41 14.52
N GLY A 74 -11.76 -0.17 13.37
CA GLY A 74 -12.50 -0.07 12.11
C GLY A 74 -12.38 1.29 11.40
N GLN A 75 -11.58 2.21 11.93
CA GLN A 75 -11.29 3.50 11.32
C GLN A 75 -9.93 3.45 10.62
N ALA A 76 -9.93 3.56 9.30
CA ALA A 76 -8.74 3.67 8.49
C ALA A 76 -8.25 5.12 8.37
N THR A 77 -6.93 5.26 8.32
CA THR A 77 -6.19 6.43 7.84
C THR A 77 -5.26 5.95 6.74
N VAL A 78 -5.37 6.55 5.56
CA VAL A 78 -4.65 6.16 4.35
C VAL A 78 -3.82 7.34 3.85
N ALA A 79 -2.57 7.07 3.50
CA ALA A 79 -1.70 7.98 2.76
C ALA A 79 -0.96 7.19 1.68
N ILE A 80 -1.13 7.60 0.42
CA ILE A 80 -0.51 6.97 -0.75
C ILE A 80 0.13 8.05 -1.60
N HIS A 81 1.43 7.92 -1.86
CA HIS A 81 2.16 8.78 -2.77
C HIS A 81 1.78 8.49 -4.23
N LEU A 82 1.59 9.56 -4.98
CA LEU A 82 1.36 9.58 -6.42
C LEU A 82 2.55 10.27 -7.12
N GLU A 83 2.54 10.37 -8.45
CA GLU A 83 3.56 11.17 -9.13
C GLU A 83 3.45 12.67 -8.80
N ASP A 84 4.49 13.45 -9.13
CA ASP A 84 4.53 14.92 -8.96
C ASP A 84 4.28 15.44 -7.53
N ASP A 85 4.85 14.78 -6.53
CA ASP A 85 4.75 15.14 -5.10
C ASP A 85 3.30 15.16 -4.57
N ARG A 86 2.40 14.43 -5.23
CA ARG A 86 0.99 14.31 -4.85
C ARG A 86 0.77 13.16 -3.89
N TRP A 87 -0.25 13.30 -3.06
CA TRP A 87 -0.65 12.29 -2.09
C TRP A 87 -2.16 12.12 -2.11
N PHE A 88 -2.61 10.87 -2.20
CA PHE A 88 -3.96 10.51 -1.79
C PHE A 88 -3.99 10.36 -0.28
N VAL A 89 -4.87 11.11 0.37
CA VAL A 89 -5.11 11.06 1.80
C VAL A 89 -6.58 10.76 2.07
N SER A 90 -6.84 9.87 3.02
CA SER A 90 -8.20 9.55 3.42
C SER A 90 -8.30 9.14 4.88
N SER A 91 -9.49 9.36 5.44
CA SER A 91 -9.91 8.74 6.69
C SER A 91 -11.36 8.29 6.54
N GLY A 92 -11.64 7.03 6.87
CA GLY A 92 -12.98 6.44 6.71
C GLY A 92 -13.07 5.06 7.36
N GLY A 93 -14.29 4.51 7.38
CA GLY A 93 -14.49 3.16 7.90
C GLY A 93 -13.87 2.11 6.98
N ALA A 94 -12.98 1.28 7.50
CA ALA A 94 -12.49 0.10 6.80
C ALA A 94 -12.23 -1.02 7.81
N GLU A 95 -12.68 -2.22 7.48
CA GLU A 95 -12.50 -3.41 8.30
C GLU A 95 -11.60 -4.41 7.55
N PRO A 96 -10.51 -4.88 8.17
CA PRO A 96 -9.72 -5.96 7.62
C PRO A 96 -10.53 -7.27 7.60
N ASP A 97 -10.38 -8.04 6.53
CA ASP A 97 -10.85 -9.44 6.45
C ASP A 97 -9.65 -10.38 6.49
N GLY A 98 -9.49 -11.09 7.61
CA GLY A 98 -8.34 -11.95 7.85
C GLY A 98 -7.04 -11.16 7.82
N ASP A 99 -6.17 -11.45 6.85
CA ASP A 99 -4.89 -10.77 6.63
C ASP A 99 -4.95 -9.70 5.52
N SER A 100 -6.16 -9.42 5.03
CA SER A 100 -6.38 -8.49 3.92
C SER A 100 -7.24 -7.30 4.32
N VAL A 101 -7.17 -6.23 3.53
CA VAL A 101 -8.09 -5.11 3.55
C VAL A 101 -8.45 -4.77 2.10
N THR A 102 -9.73 -4.58 1.84
CA THR A 102 -10.24 -4.21 0.52
C THR A 102 -10.89 -2.84 0.59
N PHE A 103 -10.56 -1.99 -0.38
CA PHE A 103 -11.16 -0.69 -0.62
C PHE A 103 -11.96 -0.75 -1.92
N GLU A 104 -13.22 -0.30 -1.87
CA GLU A 104 -14.10 -0.20 -3.03
C GLU A 104 -14.62 1.24 -3.13
N GLY A 105 -13.91 2.08 -3.89
CA GLY A 105 -14.27 3.49 -4.00
C GLY A 105 -14.15 4.27 -2.69
N PHE A 106 -13.14 3.95 -1.87
CA PHE A 106 -12.91 4.58 -0.58
C PHE A 106 -12.59 6.07 -0.76
N GLU A 107 -13.51 6.92 -0.31
CA GLU A 107 -13.47 8.37 -0.54
C GLU A 107 -12.28 9.01 0.17
N GLY A 108 -11.64 9.97 -0.50
CA GLY A 108 -10.50 10.71 0.01
C GLY A 108 -10.21 11.94 -0.83
N SER A 109 -9.01 12.48 -0.70
CA SER A 109 -8.59 13.65 -1.46
C SER A 109 -7.19 13.45 -2.00
N VAL A 110 -6.93 14.00 -3.19
CA VAL A 110 -5.58 14.15 -3.73
C VAL A 110 -5.09 15.55 -3.42
N VAL A 111 -3.92 15.64 -2.80
CA VAL A 111 -3.28 16.90 -2.39
C VAL A 111 -1.87 16.98 -2.95
N GLU A 112 -1.41 18.21 -3.22
CA GLU A 112 -0.01 18.48 -3.54
C GLU A 112 0.74 18.79 -2.25
N GLN A 113 1.85 18.10 -2.02
CA GLN A 113 2.68 18.29 -0.83
C GLN A 113 3.96 19.06 -1.16
N GLY A 114 4.29 20.03 -0.32
CA GLY A 114 5.54 20.77 -0.40
C GLY A 114 6.69 20.04 0.28
N ALA A 115 7.92 20.51 0.03
CA ALA A 115 9.13 19.96 0.63
C ALA A 115 9.16 20.01 2.18
N ASP A 116 8.35 20.91 2.78
CA ASP A 116 8.19 21.04 4.24
C ASP A 116 6.97 20.27 4.77
N LEU A 117 6.38 19.39 3.94
CA LEU A 117 5.24 18.52 4.28
C LEU A 117 3.91 19.25 4.49
N ASP A 118 3.89 20.53 4.15
CA ASP A 118 2.69 21.33 4.08
C ASP A 118 1.86 20.91 2.85
N ILE A 119 0.54 20.89 3.04
CA ILE A 119 -0.39 20.77 1.92
C ILE A 119 -0.38 22.12 1.20
N LEU A 120 0.09 22.11 -0.04
CA LEU A 120 0.18 23.31 -0.88
C LEU A 120 -1.14 23.59 -1.58
N ASP A 121 -1.80 22.54 -2.09
CA ASP A 121 -3.09 22.63 -2.76
C ASP A 121 -3.88 21.32 -2.64
N VAL A 122 -5.18 21.41 -2.89
CA VAL A 122 -6.08 20.26 -3.02
C VAL A 122 -6.44 20.11 -4.50
N VAL A 123 -5.97 19.01 -5.11
CA VAL A 123 -6.23 18.69 -6.52
C VAL A 123 -7.67 18.21 -6.70
N ASP A 124 -8.11 17.31 -5.83
CA ASP A 124 -9.48 16.78 -5.84
C ASP A 124 -9.92 16.37 -4.43
N GLU A 125 -11.08 16.83 -3.99
CA GLU A 125 -11.70 16.44 -2.71
C GLU A 125 -12.58 15.18 -2.81
N ALA A 126 -12.88 14.72 -4.04
CA ALA A 126 -13.75 13.58 -4.32
C ALA A 126 -13.00 12.39 -4.93
N ALA A 127 -11.71 12.28 -4.64
CA ALA A 127 -10.89 11.16 -5.07
C ALA A 127 -11.36 9.85 -4.42
N THR A 128 -11.10 8.73 -5.09
CA THR A 128 -11.48 7.41 -4.59
C THR A 128 -10.36 6.40 -4.73
N LEU A 129 -10.20 5.54 -3.73
CA LEU A 129 -9.24 4.43 -3.72
C LEU A 129 -9.98 3.10 -3.87
N SER A 130 -9.47 2.24 -4.75
CA SER A 130 -9.94 0.87 -4.91
C SER A 130 -8.78 -0.13 -4.96
N GLY A 131 -9.00 -1.33 -4.44
CA GLY A 131 -8.01 -2.41 -4.49
C GLY A 131 -7.94 -3.19 -3.18
N THR A 132 -7.11 -4.23 -3.17
CA THR A 132 -6.94 -5.09 -2.00
C THR A 132 -5.46 -5.17 -1.63
N LEU A 133 -5.16 -4.97 -0.35
CA LEU A 133 -3.86 -5.28 0.23
C LEU A 133 -3.99 -6.50 1.13
N THR A 134 -3.04 -7.43 1.00
CA THR A 134 -2.95 -8.68 1.74
C THR A 134 -1.56 -8.79 2.33
N CYS A 135 -1.48 -9.07 3.62
CA CYS A 135 -0.25 -9.40 4.30
C CYS A 135 0.21 -10.81 3.90
N SER A 136 1.47 -10.96 3.48
CA SER A 136 2.10 -12.23 3.10
C SER A 136 2.99 -12.79 4.19
#